data_AF-A0A927VRV3-F1
#
_entry.id   AF-A0A927VRV3-F1
#
_cell.length_a   1.000
_cell.length_b   1.000
_cell.length_c   1.000
_cell.angle_alpha   90.00
_cell.angle_beta   90.00
_cell.angle_gamma   90.00
#
_symmetry.space_group_name_H-M   'P 1'
#
loop_
_entity.id
_entity.type
_entity.pdbx_description
1 polymer ?
#
loop_
_entity_poly.entity_id
_entity_poly.type
_entity_poly.pdbx_seq_one_letter_code
_entity_poly.pdbx_strand_id
1 'polypeptide(L)'
;MISTAEKMTNFTFKMDKKTREQYSALCDSFGLSMSAATLALVRQAVRSQTMTFSMRDANGFTPEEAAELKRRIDDVTKGKVTQHSIIED
;
A
#
# COMPACT_ATOMS: atom_id res chain seq x y z
N MET A 1 0.59 -25.94 -30.67
CA MET A 1 0.19 -25.46 -29.34
C MET A 1 1.28 -25.87 -28.35
N ILE A 2 2.16 -24.94 -27.96
CA ILE A 2 3.16 -25.22 -26.92
C ILE A 2 2.46 -24.94 -25.60
N SER A 3 2.04 -26.00 -24.91
CA SER A 3 1.57 -25.91 -23.54
C SER A 3 2.81 -25.69 -22.67
N THR A 4 3.23 -24.43 -22.53
CA THR A 4 4.20 -24.07 -21.51
C THR A 4 3.52 -24.26 -20.17
N ALA A 5 3.57 -25.47 -19.62
CA ALA A 5 3.37 -25.64 -18.18
C ALA A 5 4.42 -24.74 -17.52
N GLU A 6 3.97 -23.62 -16.94
CA GLU A 6 4.84 -22.64 -16.32
C GLU A 6 5.74 -23.38 -15.31
N LYS A 7 7.06 -23.43 -15.59
CA LYS A 7 8.02 -24.07 -14.70
C LYS A 7 8.02 -23.31 -13.38
N MET A 8 7.31 -23.83 -12.39
CA MET A 8 7.32 -23.29 -11.03
C MET A 8 8.73 -23.38 -10.46
N THR A 9 9.20 -22.27 -9.89
CA THR A 9 10.54 -22.17 -9.31
C THR A 9 10.41 -21.69 -7.87
N ASN A 10 11.26 -22.21 -6.99
CA ASN A 10 11.27 -21.84 -5.58
C ASN A 10 11.87 -20.44 -5.39
N PHE A 11 11.25 -19.64 -4.54
CA PHE A 11 11.72 -18.31 -4.14
C PHE A 11 11.86 -18.26 -2.62
N THR A 12 13.11 -18.12 -2.14
CA THR A 12 13.43 -18.11 -0.71
C THR A 12 14.16 -16.81 -0.39
N PHE A 13 13.68 -16.09 0.63
CA PHE A 13 14.32 -14.89 1.16
C PHE A 13 14.39 -14.97 2.68
N LYS A 14 15.42 -14.32 3.26
CA LYS A 14 15.59 -14.21 4.70
C LYS A 14 14.80 -13.00 5.20
N MET A 15 14.13 -13.16 6.33
CA MET A 15 13.36 -12.12 7.00
C MET A 15 13.51 -12.31 8.50
N ASP A 16 13.53 -11.22 9.26
CA ASP A 16 13.55 -11.32 10.71
C ASP A 16 12.22 -11.87 11.25
N LYS A 17 12.26 -12.39 12.48
CA LYS A 17 11.11 -13.06 13.09
C LYS A 17 9.92 -12.11 13.27
N LYS A 18 10.17 -10.86 13.67
CA LYS A 18 9.10 -9.89 13.97
C LYS A 18 8.36 -9.50 12.69
N THR A 19 9.09 -9.20 11.61
CA THR A 19 8.50 -8.89 10.31
C THR A 19 7.71 -10.08 9.74
N ARG A 20 8.20 -11.32 9.95
CA ARG A 20 7.46 -12.53 9.56
C ARG A 20 6.10 -12.63 10.26
N GLU A 21 6.08 -12.43 11.57
CA GLU A 21 4.86 -12.54 12.37
C GLU A 21 3.86 -11.43 12.00
N GLN A 22 4.34 -10.20 11.81
CA GLN A 22 3.52 -9.07 11.35
C GLN A 22 2.95 -9.32 9.95
N TYR A 23 3.76 -9.84 9.03
CA TYR A 23 3.31 -10.18 7.68
C TYR A 23 2.29 -11.32 7.68
N SER A 24 2.46 -12.33 8.53
CA SER A 24 1.49 -13.41 8.69
C SER A 24 0.14 -12.86 9.15
N ALA A 25 0.12 -12.07 10.23
CA ALA A 25 -1.11 -11.49 10.76
C ALA A 25 -1.82 -10.58 9.74
N LEU A 26 -1.05 -9.85 8.94
CA LEU A 26 -1.59 -9.04 7.83
C LEU A 26 -2.22 -9.91 6.73
N CYS A 27 -1.59 -11.02 6.36
CA CYS A 27 -2.18 -11.93 5.37
C CYS A 27 -3.46 -12.58 5.87
N ASP A 28 -3.48 -12.96 7.16
CA ASP A 28 -4.65 -13.56 7.82
C ASP A 28 -5.83 -12.58 7.87
N SER A 29 -5.60 -11.28 8.09
CA SER A 29 -6.67 -10.27 8.06
C SER A 29 -7.30 -10.08 6.68
N PHE A 30 -6.55 -10.38 5.61
CA PHE A 30 -7.05 -10.41 4.24
C PHE A 30 -7.62 -11.78 3.81
N GLY A 31 -7.57 -12.80 4.68
CA GLY A 31 -8.00 -14.16 4.36
C GLY A 31 -7.11 -14.86 3.32
N LEU A 32 -5.83 -14.46 3.23
CA LEU A 32 -4.86 -14.97 2.26
C LEU A 32 -3.72 -15.69 2.98
N SER A 33 -3.14 -16.70 2.32
CA SER A 33 -1.86 -17.25 2.77
C SER A 33 -0.72 -16.27 2.44
N MET A 34 0.35 -16.30 3.25
CA MET A 34 1.56 -15.51 2.97
C MET A 34 2.12 -15.73 1.56
N SER A 35 2.09 -16.97 1.06
CA SER A 35 2.57 -17.30 -0.29
C SER A 35 1.68 -16.69 -1.39
N ALA A 36 0.36 -16.71 -1.22
CA ALA A 36 -0.57 -16.08 -2.15
C ALA A 36 -0.40 -14.56 -2.17
N ALA A 37 -0.30 -13.94 -1.00
CA ALA A 37 -0.05 -12.51 -0.87
C ALA A 37 1.29 -12.09 -1.47
N THR A 38 2.35 -12.87 -1.24
CA THR A 38 3.68 -12.61 -1.82
C THR A 38 3.64 -12.74 -3.34
N LEU A 39 2.99 -13.78 -3.87
CA LEU A 39 2.85 -13.97 -5.31
C LEU A 39 2.06 -12.83 -5.96
N ALA A 40 0.98 -12.36 -5.32
CA ALA A 40 0.21 -11.22 -5.80
C ALA A 40 1.07 -9.94 -5.84
N LEU A 41 1.87 -9.71 -4.80
CA LEU A 41 2.81 -8.58 -4.75
C LEU A 41 3.84 -8.64 -5.88
N VAL A 42 4.48 -9.80 -6.08
CA VAL A 42 5.47 -10.00 -7.15
C VAL A 42 4.83 -9.80 -8.53
N ARG A 43 3.64 -10.36 -8.76
CA ARG A 43 2.89 -10.18 -10.02
C ARG A 43 2.55 -8.72 -10.26
N GLN A 44 2.14 -8.00 -9.23
CA GLN A 44 1.82 -6.58 -9.34
C GLN A 44 3.06 -5.77 -9.70
N ALA A 45 4.19 -6.00 -9.02
CA ALA A 45 5.43 -5.30 -9.30
C ALA A 45 5.95 -5.55 -10.73
N VAL A 46 5.87 -6.80 -11.21
CA VAL A 46 6.23 -7.14 -12.59
C VAL A 46 5.30 -6.44 -13.59
N ARG A 47 3.98 -6.43 -13.32
CA ARG A 47 2.98 -5.79 -14.18
C ARG A 47 3.16 -4.27 -14.26
N SER A 48 3.42 -3.62 -13.14
CA SER A 48 3.59 -2.16 -13.09
C SER A 48 4.99 -1.71 -13.50
N GLN A 49 5.98 -2.62 -13.57
CA GLN A 49 7.41 -2.28 -13.67
C GLN A 49 7.86 -1.31 -12.57
N THR A 50 7.14 -1.27 -11.45
CA THR A 50 7.42 -0.41 -10.31
C THR A 50 7.37 -1.21 -9.03
N MET A 51 8.23 -0.86 -8.07
CA MET A 51 8.23 -1.47 -6.76
C MET A 51 7.48 -0.55 -5.80
N THR A 52 6.22 -0.89 -5.50
CA THR A 52 5.31 -0.06 -4.71
C THR A 52 5.72 -0.07 -3.25
N PHE A 53 6.71 0.72 -2.87
CA PHE A 53 6.96 1.07 -1.47
C PHE A 53 6.52 2.51 -1.26
N SER A 54 5.32 2.69 -0.73
CA SER A 54 4.95 3.98 -0.17
C SER A 54 5.47 4.00 1.25
N MET A 55 6.49 4.83 1.54
CA MET A 55 6.85 5.17 2.91
C MET A 55 5.71 6.01 3.49
N ARG A 56 4.69 5.33 4.00
CA ARG A 56 3.54 5.95 4.65
C ARG A 56 3.87 6.17 6.12
N ASP A 57 3.46 7.31 6.66
CA ASP A 57 3.57 7.60 8.08
C ASP A 57 2.57 6.75 8.90
N ALA A 58 2.59 6.93 10.23
CA ALA A 58 1.69 6.20 11.14
C ALA A 58 0.19 6.42 10.85
N ASN A 59 -0.15 7.47 10.09
CA ASN A 59 -1.51 7.81 9.70
C ASN A 59 -1.84 7.33 8.27
N GLY A 60 -0.92 6.63 7.60
CA GLY A 60 -1.12 6.09 6.27
C GLY A 60 -0.87 7.08 5.13
N PHE A 61 -0.34 8.29 5.40
CA PHE A 61 -0.05 9.30 4.38
C PHE A 61 1.39 9.20 3.90
N THR A 62 1.63 9.45 2.61
CA THR A 62 2.97 9.74 2.12
C THR A 62 3.47 11.08 2.71
N PRO A 63 4.78 11.36 2.72
CA PRO A 63 5.29 12.63 3.21
C PRO A 63 4.71 13.83 2.45
N GLU A 64 4.43 13.66 1.16
CA GLU A 64 3.80 14.67 0.30
C GLU A 64 2.33 14.89 0.69
N GLU A 65 1.56 13.82 0.85
CA GLU A 65 0.16 13.88 1.29
C GLU A 65 0.04 14.53 2.67
N ALA A 66 0.92 14.18 3.61
CA ALA A 66 0.95 14.77 4.94
C ALA A 66 1.33 16.27 4.92
N ALA A 67 2.25 16.66 4.03
CA ALA A 67 2.63 18.06 3.86
C ALA A 67 1.49 18.88 3.26
N GLU A 68 0.77 18.33 2.28
CA GLU A 68 -0.40 18.97 1.69
C GLU A 68 -1.54 19.09 2.70
N LEU A 69 -1.81 18.05 3.48
CA LEU A 69 -2.83 18.07 4.52
C LEU A 69 -2.52 19.15 5.56
N LYS A 70 -1.26 19.25 6.00
CA LYS A 70 -0.81 20.32 6.92
C LYS A 70 -0.99 21.70 6.32
N ARG A 71 -0.66 21.90 5.04
CA ARG A 71 -0.86 23.17 4.35
C ARG A 71 -2.33 23.57 4.32
N ARG A 72 -3.23 22.63 4.01
CA ARG A 72 -4.68 22.89 3.99
C ARG A 72 -5.21 23.22 5.39
N ILE A 73 -4.74 22.53 6.44
CA ILE A 73 -5.10 22.84 7.83
C ILE A 73 -4.64 24.26 8.20
N ASP A 74 -3.43 24.66 7.80
CA ASP A 74 -2.90 26.02 8.05
C ASP A 74 -3.71 27.09 7.29
N ASP A 75 -4.08 26.84 6.03
CA ASP A 75 -4.92 27.74 5.24
C ASP A 75 -6.33 27.90 5.85
N VAL A 76 -6.92 26.82 6.36
CA VAL A 76 -8.20 26.86 7.12
C VAL A 76 -8.04 27.66 8.40
N THR A 77 -6.98 27.41 9.18
CA THR A 77 -6.73 28.08 10.46
C THR A 77 -6.49 29.59 10.26
N LYS A 78 -5.87 29.98 9.14
CA LYS A 78 -5.64 31.37 8.75
C LYS A 78 -6.86 32.03 8.09
N GLY A 79 -7.99 31.34 7.98
CA GLY A 79 -9.23 31.87 7.41
C GLY A 79 -9.19 32.07 5.89
N LYS A 80 -8.22 31.46 5.18
CA LYS A 80 -8.11 31.50 3.72
C LYS A 80 -8.90 30.37 3.07
N VAL A 81 -10.16 30.20 3.47
CA VAL A 81 -11.03 29.18 2.90
C VAL A 81 -12.39 29.75 2.54
N THR A 82 -12.86 29.40 1.34
CA THR A 82 -14.18 29.74 0.86
C THR A 82 -15.16 28.69 1.39
N GLN A 83 -16.00 29.08 2.34
CA GLN A 83 -17.07 28.22 2.83
C GLN A 83 -18.17 28.14 1.76
N HIS A 84 -18.33 26.97 1.16
CA HIS A 84 -19.48 26.68 0.31
C HIS A 84 -20.59 26.10 1.19
N SER A 85 -21.81 26.62 1.02
CA SER A 85 -22.99 26.06 1.69
C SER A 85 -23.34 24.72 1.04
N ILE A 86 -23.78 23.75 1.85
CA ILE A 86 -24.37 22.52 1.35
C ILE A 86 -25.69 22.92 0.68
N ILE A 87 -25.84 22.57 -0.59
CA ILE A 87 -27.09 22.71 -1.33
C ILE A 87 -27.78 21.35 -1.19
N GLU A 88 -28.82 21.29 -0.36
CA GLU A 88 -29.73 20.13 -0.30
C GLU A 88 -30.80 20.32 -1.38
N ASP A 89 -30.92 19.33 -2.28
CA ASP A 89 -32.03 19.15 -3.23
C ASP A 89 -32.87 17.96 -2.75
#